data_AF-W9RYE6-F1
#
_entry.id   AF-W9RYE6-F1
#
_cell.length_a   1.000
_cell.length_b   1.000
_cell.length_c   1.000
_cell.angle_alpha   90.00
_cell.angle_beta   90.00
_cell.angle_gamma   90.00
#
_symmetry.space_group_name_H-M   'P 1'
#
loop_
_entity.id
_entity.type
_entity.pdbx_description
1 polymer ?
#
loop_
_entity_poly.entity_id
_entity_poly.type
_entity_poly.pdbx_seq_one_letter_code
_entity_poly.pdbx_strand_id
1 'polypeptide(L)'
;MIECKGGFLYNLIFRYVGVGESEEVQLFYYFVKSEGNPEKDPLLIWLTGGPGCSSWSGLVYEISSIVFIDSPVGAGFSYAKKTSTASKTGDFKQVQGLVEFFNKDYPDLLSQYWANDPHVRKALHVQKGTIGEWKRCNYGFPYQYNVRSSVEYHANLSAKGYRSLIYSGDHDMQVPFLATQAWIRSLNYSIVDDWRSWVVQGHIAGYTRTYSNLMTFATVRVAGHTAPQYKPKECFAMFKRWIHYEPL
;
A
#
# COMPACT_ATOMS: atom_id res chain seq x y z
N MET A 1 -23.52 6.67 13.51
CA MET A 1 -22.75 5.65 14.24
C MET A 1 -22.68 4.41 13.37
N ILE A 2 -21.53 4.12 12.78
CA ILE A 2 -21.29 2.81 12.18
C ILE A 2 -20.91 1.90 13.35
N GLU A 3 -21.87 1.15 13.88
CA GLU A 3 -21.55 0.01 14.74
C GLU A 3 -21.03 -1.12 13.84
N CYS A 4 -19.71 -1.30 13.78
CA CYS A 4 -19.13 -2.53 13.25
C CYS A 4 -19.40 -3.65 14.26
N LYS A 5 -20.52 -4.36 14.09
CA LYS A 5 -20.75 -5.64 14.78
C LYS A 5 -19.91 -6.73 14.11
N GLY A 6 -18.84 -7.16 14.77
CA GLY A 6 -18.14 -8.42 14.49
C GLY A 6 -16.61 -8.32 14.44
N GLY A 7 -15.94 -8.81 15.49
CA GLY A 7 -14.57 -9.36 15.48
C GLY A 7 -13.36 -8.44 15.23
N PHE A 8 -13.46 -7.44 14.36
CA PHE A 8 -12.30 -6.75 13.79
C PHE A 8 -11.51 -5.90 14.80
N LEU A 9 -12.17 -5.37 15.83
CA LEU A 9 -11.55 -4.45 16.80
C LEU A 9 -10.73 -5.13 17.91
N TYR A 10 -10.81 -6.46 18.10
CA TYR A 10 -10.04 -7.15 19.15
C TYR A 10 -8.59 -7.47 18.75
N ASN A 11 -8.26 -7.32 17.46
CA ASN A 11 -6.99 -7.74 16.89
C ASN A 11 -6.09 -6.58 16.43
N LEU A 12 -6.55 -5.34 16.56
CA LEU A 12 -5.84 -4.15 16.12
C LEU A 12 -5.33 -3.33 17.32
N ILE A 13 -4.03 -3.05 17.34
CA ILE A 13 -3.35 -2.34 18.42
C ILE A 13 -2.72 -1.07 17.85
N PHE A 14 -2.84 0.06 18.56
CA PHE A 14 -2.20 1.34 18.25
C PHE A 14 -1.36 1.81 19.42
N ARG A 15 -0.06 2.03 19.21
CA ARG A 15 0.87 2.42 20.28
C ARG A 15 2.02 3.28 19.75
N TYR A 16 2.69 3.92 20.70
CA TYR A 16 4.04 4.44 20.51
C TYR A 16 5.04 3.49 21.14
N VAL A 17 6.24 3.44 20.58
CA VAL A 17 7.42 2.82 21.20
C VAL A 17 8.58 3.80 21.17
N GLY A 18 9.26 3.94 22.30
CA GLY A 18 10.48 4.70 22.42
C GLY A 18 11.66 3.95 21.79
N VAL A 19 12.48 4.67 21.03
CA VAL A 19 13.67 4.16 20.35
C VAL A 19 14.83 5.13 20.60
N GLY A 20 16.03 4.57 20.76
CA GLY A 20 17.22 5.30 21.19
C GLY A 20 17.52 5.04 22.67
N GLU A 21 18.75 5.35 23.09
CA GLU A 21 19.20 5.08 24.46
C GLU A 21 18.35 5.83 25.51
N SER A 22 17.83 7.01 25.15
CA SER A 22 16.97 7.81 26.02
C SER A 22 15.52 7.84 25.55
N GLU A 23 15.12 6.91 24.68
CA GLU A 23 13.79 6.89 24.03
C GLU A 23 13.43 8.23 23.34
N GLU A 24 14.43 8.96 22.86
CA GLU A 24 14.23 10.30 22.28
C GLU A 24 13.38 10.29 20.99
N VAL A 25 13.27 9.13 20.32
CA VAL A 25 12.40 8.93 19.16
C VAL A 25 11.19 8.10 19.55
N GLN A 26 9.98 8.62 19.28
CA GLN A 26 8.73 7.92 19.54
C GLN A 26 8.09 7.47 18.22
N LEU A 27 8.13 6.16 17.94
CA LEU A 27 7.55 5.59 16.73
C LEU A 27 6.11 5.15 16.97
N PHE A 28 5.18 5.73 16.20
CA PHE A 28 3.81 5.24 16.14
C PHE A 28 3.73 3.98 15.28
N TYR A 29 3.13 2.92 15.80
CA TYR A 29 2.87 1.70 15.05
C TYR A 29 1.44 1.20 15.28
N TYR A 30 0.98 0.43 14.31
CA TYR A 30 -0.23 -0.36 14.42
C TYR A 30 0.07 -1.82 14.11
N PHE A 31 -0.62 -2.73 14.80
CA PHE A 31 -0.42 -4.16 14.65
C PHE A 31 -1.77 -4.85 14.52
N VAL A 32 -1.92 -5.67 13.48
CA VAL A 32 -3.09 -6.52 13.24
C VAL A 32 -2.67 -7.96 13.45
N LYS A 33 -3.31 -8.67 14.39
CA LYS A 33 -3.11 -10.11 14.56
C LYS A 33 -3.60 -10.87 13.32
N SER A 34 -2.91 -11.95 12.96
CA SER A 34 -3.36 -12.85 11.90
C SER A 34 -4.77 -13.38 12.20
N GLU A 35 -5.62 -13.41 11.18
CA GLU A 35 -6.94 -14.05 11.22
C GLU A 35 -6.84 -15.59 11.17
N GLY A 36 -5.68 -16.12 10.80
CA GLY A 36 -5.38 -17.55 10.81
C GLY A 36 -4.95 -18.04 12.20
N ASN A 37 -3.67 -18.33 12.37
CA ASN A 37 -3.10 -18.71 13.66
C ASN A 37 -2.03 -17.68 14.08
N PRO A 38 -2.39 -16.65 14.88
CA PRO A 38 -1.47 -15.57 15.24
C PRO A 38 -0.26 -16.02 16.08
N GLU A 39 -0.26 -17.24 16.63
CA GLU A 39 0.90 -17.80 17.36
C GLU A 39 1.90 -18.50 16.46
N LYS A 40 1.50 -18.88 15.23
CA LYS A 40 2.32 -19.63 14.27
C LYS A 40 2.61 -18.87 12.99
N ASP A 41 1.70 -18.00 12.57
CA ASP A 41 1.82 -17.23 11.35
C ASP A 41 2.96 -16.21 11.48
N PRO A 42 3.70 -15.92 10.39
CA PRO A 42 4.84 -15.02 10.44
C PRO A 42 4.41 -13.57 10.70
N LEU A 43 5.26 -12.82 11.41
CA LEU A 43 5.11 -11.38 11.52
C LEU A 43 5.55 -10.70 10.22
N LEU A 44 4.68 -9.86 9.67
CA LEU A 44 4.99 -9.00 8.53
C LEU A 44 5.19 -7.56 9.00
N ILE A 45 6.31 -6.95 8.61
CA ILE A 45 6.55 -5.52 8.77
C ILE A 45 6.29 -4.85 7.42
N TRP A 46 5.36 -3.91 7.39
CA TRP A 46 5.02 -3.13 6.20
C TRP A 46 5.61 -1.73 6.26
N LEU A 47 6.45 -1.39 5.28
CA LEU A 47 7.11 -0.09 5.18
C LEU A 47 6.70 0.59 3.88
N THR A 48 6.02 1.73 3.97
CA THR A 48 5.72 2.56 2.80
C THR A 48 6.92 3.44 2.43
N GLY A 49 7.07 3.72 1.14
CA GLY A 49 8.13 4.58 0.61
C GLY A 49 7.88 6.09 0.81
N GLY A 50 8.12 6.86 -0.25
CA GLY A 50 8.02 8.32 -0.26
C GLY A 50 9.27 8.97 -0.83
N PRO A 51 10.09 9.69 -0.03
CA PRO A 51 10.23 9.53 1.44
C PRO A 51 9.17 10.27 2.26
N GLY A 52 8.99 9.82 3.51
CA GLY A 52 8.11 10.47 4.49
C GLY A 52 6.62 10.16 4.35
N CYS A 53 6.25 9.10 3.62
CA CYS A 53 4.88 8.65 3.56
C CYS A 53 4.54 7.71 4.72
N SER A 54 3.33 7.86 5.26
CA SER A 54 2.84 7.05 6.37
C SER A 54 2.51 5.64 5.91
N SER A 55 2.99 4.62 6.64
CA SER A 55 2.58 3.23 6.40
C SER A 55 1.07 3.01 6.53
N TRP A 56 0.35 3.90 7.22
CA TRP A 56 -1.11 3.89 7.27
C TRP A 56 -1.74 3.87 5.87
N SER A 57 -1.07 4.43 4.85
CA SER A 57 -1.56 4.35 3.48
C SER A 57 -1.62 2.92 2.95
N GLY A 58 -0.69 2.04 3.35
CA GLY A 58 -0.78 0.62 3.00
C GLY A 58 -2.07 -0.02 3.54
N LEU A 59 -2.47 0.35 4.76
CA LEU A 59 -3.66 -0.21 5.40
C LEU A 59 -4.99 0.32 4.84
N VAL A 60 -5.08 1.59 4.41
CA VAL A 60 -6.39 2.14 4.00
C VAL A 60 -6.55 2.30 2.48
N TYR A 61 -5.46 2.22 1.72
CA TYR A 61 -5.48 2.36 0.25
C TYR A 61 -5.26 1.03 -0.46
N GLU A 62 -4.33 0.22 0.04
CA GLU A 62 -3.86 -0.97 -0.68
C GLU A 62 -4.69 -2.22 -0.39
N ILE A 63 -5.48 -2.22 0.69
CA ILE A 63 -6.34 -3.35 1.11
C ILE A 63 -7.85 -3.04 1.06
N SER A 64 -8.24 -2.22 0.08
CA SER A 64 -9.61 -1.84 -0.32
C SER A 64 -10.32 -0.77 0.52
N SER A 65 -10.95 0.18 -0.18
CA SER A 65 -11.90 1.15 0.35
C SER A 65 -13.09 1.23 -0.61
N ILE A 66 -14.32 1.22 -0.09
CA ILE A 66 -15.55 1.42 -0.87
C ILE A 66 -16.03 2.86 -0.66
N VAL A 67 -16.23 3.61 -1.74
CA VAL A 67 -16.77 4.98 -1.70
C VAL A 67 -18.19 4.96 -2.26
N PHE A 68 -19.16 5.42 -1.46
CA PHE A 68 -20.54 5.63 -1.90
C PHE A 68 -20.72 7.10 -2.26
N ILE A 69 -21.23 7.37 -3.46
CA ILE A 69 -21.39 8.72 -4.00
C ILE A 69 -22.87 8.95 -4.28
N ASP A 70 -23.46 9.95 -3.62
CA ASP A 70 -24.78 10.45 -3.97
C ASP A 70 -24.69 11.23 -5.29
N SER A 71 -25.29 10.69 -6.35
CA SER A 71 -25.22 11.24 -7.69
C SER A 71 -26.55 11.01 -8.43
N PRO A 72 -27.06 11.97 -9.21
CA PRO A 72 -26.45 13.25 -9.58
C PRO A 72 -26.60 14.33 -8.49
N VAL A 73 -26.16 15.55 -8.78
CA VAL A 73 -26.46 16.73 -7.95
C VAL A 73 -27.97 16.80 -7.67
N GLY A 74 -28.36 16.92 -6.39
CA GLY A 74 -29.75 16.86 -5.93
C GLY A 74 -30.18 15.50 -5.38
N ALA A 75 -29.39 14.44 -5.61
CA ALA A 75 -29.58 13.16 -4.93
C ALA A 75 -28.92 13.18 -3.54
N GLY A 76 -29.58 12.59 -2.54
CA GLY A 76 -29.06 12.46 -1.18
C GLY A 76 -28.54 13.78 -0.61
N PHE A 77 -27.27 13.81 -0.22
CA PHE A 77 -26.61 15.01 0.32
C PHE A 77 -25.84 15.85 -0.72
N SER A 78 -25.85 15.47 -2.00
CA SER A 78 -25.13 16.18 -3.07
C SER A 78 -25.89 17.42 -3.55
N TYR A 79 -25.21 18.58 -3.65
CA TYR A 79 -25.83 19.86 -4.04
C TYR A 79 -24.94 20.73 -4.95
N ALA A 80 -25.56 21.61 -5.73
CA ALA A 80 -24.86 22.59 -6.58
C ALA A 80 -24.69 23.93 -5.86
N LYS A 81 -23.50 24.53 -5.95
CA LYS A 81 -23.25 25.90 -5.47
C LYS A 81 -23.81 26.92 -6.47
N LYS A 82 -24.96 27.51 -6.12
CA LYS A 82 -25.66 28.75 -6.62
C LYS A 82 -25.68 29.12 -8.12
N THR A 83 -25.03 28.39 -9.03
CA THR A 83 -25.13 28.64 -10.47
C THR A 83 -26.25 27.78 -11.06
N SER A 84 -27.16 28.40 -11.82
CA SER A 84 -28.26 27.70 -12.49
C SER A 84 -27.78 26.60 -13.45
N THR A 85 -26.54 26.71 -13.95
CA THR A 85 -25.89 25.71 -14.81
C THR A 85 -25.38 24.49 -14.03
N ALA A 86 -24.93 24.64 -12.78
CA ALA A 86 -24.42 23.54 -11.97
C ALA A 86 -25.53 22.61 -11.46
N SER A 87 -26.76 23.13 -11.33
CA SER A 87 -27.93 22.31 -10.98
C SER A 87 -28.50 21.51 -12.16
N LYS A 88 -28.01 21.74 -13.40
CA LYS A 88 -28.48 20.98 -14.57
C LYS A 88 -27.83 19.60 -14.59
N THR A 89 -28.62 18.57 -14.40
CA THR A 89 -28.20 17.16 -14.45
C THR A 89 -28.39 16.57 -15.85
N GLY A 90 -27.61 15.53 -16.16
CA GLY A 90 -27.75 14.70 -17.36
C GLY A 90 -26.63 13.66 -17.40
N ASP A 91 -26.85 12.54 -18.07
CA ASP A 91 -25.97 11.36 -18.01
C ASP A 91 -24.51 11.70 -18.29
N PHE A 92 -24.22 12.45 -19.36
CA PHE A 92 -22.86 12.87 -19.70
C PHE A 92 -22.23 13.80 -18.65
N LYS A 93 -23.00 14.74 -18.09
CA LYS A 93 -22.52 15.64 -17.04
C LYS A 93 -22.27 14.89 -15.74
N GLN A 94 -23.09 13.89 -15.45
CA GLN A 94 -22.95 13.05 -14.28
C GLN A 94 -21.71 12.18 -14.39
N VAL A 95 -21.51 11.50 -15.53
CA VAL A 95 -20.30 10.73 -15.81
C VAL A 95 -19.06 11.64 -15.76
N GLN A 96 -19.12 12.82 -16.37
CA GLN A 96 -18.01 13.78 -16.29
C GLN A 96 -17.71 14.21 -14.84
N GLY A 97 -18.75 14.54 -14.05
CA GLY A 97 -18.59 14.90 -12.64
C GLY A 97 -18.07 13.75 -11.78
N LEU A 98 -18.45 12.51 -12.09
CA LEU A 98 -17.92 11.30 -11.46
C LEU A 98 -16.47 11.04 -11.87
N VAL A 99 -16.12 11.23 -13.15
CA VAL A 99 -14.72 11.15 -13.61
C VAL A 99 -13.88 12.23 -12.94
N GLU A 100 -14.35 13.47 -12.85
CA GLU A 100 -13.69 14.54 -12.11
C GLU A 100 -13.60 14.23 -10.61
N PHE A 101 -14.61 13.56 -10.04
CA PHE A 101 -14.59 13.08 -8.66
C PHE A 101 -13.51 12.00 -8.46
N PHE A 102 -13.43 10.99 -9.34
CA PHE A 102 -12.45 9.91 -9.25
C PHE A 102 -11.03 10.37 -9.60
N ASN A 103 -10.90 11.41 -10.42
CA ASN A 103 -9.62 12.05 -10.73
C ASN A 103 -9.14 13.00 -9.63
N LYS A 104 -10.02 13.39 -8.69
CA LYS A 104 -9.57 14.00 -7.44
C LYS A 104 -9.09 12.87 -6.54
N ASP A 105 -7.93 13.06 -5.93
CA ASP A 105 -7.25 12.06 -5.09
C ASP A 105 -8.04 11.80 -3.79
N TYR A 106 -9.19 11.13 -3.93
CA TYR A 106 -10.23 11.00 -2.92
C TYR A 106 -9.83 10.10 -1.75
N PRO A 107 -9.13 8.97 -1.98
CA PRO A 107 -8.58 8.17 -0.89
C PRO A 107 -7.62 8.99 -0.01
N ASP A 108 -6.82 9.85 -0.65
CA ASP A 108 -5.88 10.78 -0.01
C ASP A 108 -6.60 11.79 0.89
N LEU A 109 -7.69 12.35 0.38
CA LEU A 109 -8.53 13.30 1.10
C LEU A 109 -9.33 12.67 2.24
N LEU A 110 -9.97 11.52 2.00
CA LEU A 110 -10.78 10.83 3.02
C LEU A 110 -9.91 10.36 4.18
N SER A 111 -8.72 9.84 3.90
CA SER A 111 -7.78 9.45 4.94
C SER A 111 -7.33 10.65 5.77
N GLN A 112 -7.11 11.81 5.14
CA GLN A 112 -6.78 13.03 5.86
C GLN A 112 -7.92 13.49 6.77
N TYR A 113 -9.17 13.49 6.29
CA TYR A 113 -10.33 13.82 7.12
C TYR A 113 -10.47 12.87 8.30
N TRP A 114 -10.40 11.56 8.03
CA TRP A 114 -10.55 10.53 9.06
C TRP A 114 -9.42 10.59 10.10
N ALA A 115 -8.16 10.63 9.66
CA ALA A 115 -7.00 10.63 10.56
C ALA A 115 -6.86 11.93 11.38
N ASN A 116 -7.47 13.02 10.92
CA ASN A 116 -7.48 14.30 11.63
C ASN A 116 -8.73 14.53 12.49
N ASP A 117 -9.74 13.65 12.45
CA ASP A 117 -10.88 13.73 13.35
C ASP A 117 -10.41 13.59 14.81
N PRO A 118 -10.79 14.51 15.73
CA PRO A 118 -10.34 14.46 17.12
C PRO A 118 -10.72 13.18 17.87
N HIS A 119 -11.87 12.57 17.54
CA HIS A 119 -12.33 11.31 18.14
C HIS A 119 -11.49 10.14 17.62
N VAL A 120 -11.16 10.14 16.33
CA VAL A 120 -10.26 9.14 15.75
C VAL A 120 -8.87 9.25 16.38
N ARG A 121 -8.29 10.45 16.43
CA ARG A 121 -6.96 10.65 17.07
C ARG A 121 -6.95 10.19 18.52
N LYS A 122 -8.03 10.43 19.27
CA LYS A 122 -8.19 9.92 20.62
C LYS A 122 -8.25 8.39 20.66
N ALA A 123 -9.00 7.77 19.76
CA ALA A 123 -9.12 6.30 19.67
C ALA A 123 -7.80 5.62 19.25
N LEU A 124 -6.99 6.29 18.43
CA LEU A 124 -5.67 5.85 18.02
C LEU A 124 -4.56 6.12 19.06
N HIS A 125 -4.92 6.72 20.20
CA HIS A 125 -3.99 7.13 21.26
C HIS A 125 -2.90 8.10 20.76
N VAL A 126 -3.22 8.95 19.77
CA VAL A 126 -2.31 10.01 19.32
C VAL A 126 -2.11 11.01 20.46
N GLN A 127 -0.86 11.18 20.88
CA GLN A 127 -0.51 12.09 21.97
C GLN A 127 -0.82 13.54 21.57
N LYS A 128 -1.53 14.27 22.44
CA LYS A 128 -1.92 15.66 22.15
C LYS A 128 -0.68 16.56 22.19
N GLY A 129 -0.55 17.45 21.21
CA GLY A 129 0.54 18.41 21.13
C GLY A 129 1.85 17.89 20.52
N THR A 130 1.97 16.58 20.26
CA THR A 130 3.22 16.00 19.71
C THR A 130 3.30 16.10 18.18
N ILE A 131 2.17 15.94 17.49
CA ILE A 131 2.08 16.03 16.03
C ILE A 131 0.86 16.85 15.62
N GLY A 132 1.04 17.71 14.61
CA GLY A 132 -0.01 18.52 14.02
C GLY A 132 -0.97 17.71 13.15
N GLU A 133 -1.42 18.32 12.05
CA GLU A 133 -2.25 17.66 11.05
C GLU A 133 -1.52 16.43 10.47
N TRP A 134 -2.19 15.29 10.48
CA TRP A 134 -1.73 14.09 9.79
C TRP A 134 -1.75 14.36 8.28
N LYS A 135 -0.62 14.09 7.65
CA LYS A 135 -0.45 14.15 6.19
C LYS A 135 -0.02 12.77 5.72
N ARG A 136 -0.56 12.34 4.57
CA ARG A 136 -0.17 11.06 3.98
C ARG A 136 1.33 10.99 3.75
N CYS A 137 1.89 12.02 3.12
CA CYS A 137 3.31 12.17 2.90
C CYS A 137 3.76 13.55 3.36
N ASN A 138 4.76 13.60 4.22
CA ASN A 138 5.42 14.84 4.58
C ASN A 138 6.67 14.98 3.71
N TYR A 139 6.65 15.85 2.70
CA TYR A 139 7.82 16.11 1.85
C TYR A 139 8.66 17.30 2.30
N GLY A 140 8.20 18.05 3.31
CA GLY A 140 8.86 19.27 3.78
C GLY A 140 9.90 19.06 4.88
N PHE A 141 10.17 17.82 5.29
CA PHE A 141 11.17 17.51 6.31
C PHE A 141 12.56 17.31 5.69
N PRO A 142 13.64 17.65 6.42
CA PRO A 142 15.00 17.54 5.92
C PRO A 142 15.46 16.07 5.85
N TYR A 143 15.01 15.33 4.85
CA TYR A 143 15.45 13.97 4.58
C TYR A 143 16.78 13.96 3.83
N GLN A 144 17.77 13.26 4.37
CA GLN A 144 19.09 13.12 3.74
C GLN A 144 19.17 11.82 2.94
N TYR A 145 19.51 11.92 1.66
CA TYR A 145 19.71 10.78 0.78
C TYR A 145 21.15 10.28 0.87
N ASN A 146 21.37 9.27 1.71
CA ASN A 146 22.74 8.81 2.02
C ASN A 146 23.15 7.55 1.25
N VAL A 147 22.20 6.77 0.70
CA VAL A 147 22.50 5.55 -0.07
C VAL A 147 22.14 5.75 -1.53
N ARG A 148 23.13 5.66 -2.42
CA ARG A 148 22.94 5.82 -3.87
C ARG A 148 22.48 4.54 -4.58
N SER A 149 22.80 3.37 -4.02
CA SER A 149 22.45 2.08 -4.60
C SER A 149 22.22 1.04 -3.50
N SER A 150 21.19 0.21 -3.68
CA SER A 150 20.86 -0.91 -2.79
C SER A 150 21.48 -2.24 -3.21
N VAL A 151 22.18 -2.29 -4.36
CA VAL A 151 22.72 -3.53 -4.95
C VAL A 151 23.63 -4.28 -3.98
N GLU A 152 24.62 -3.59 -3.41
CA GLU A 152 25.60 -4.19 -2.49
C GLU A 152 24.92 -4.73 -1.21
N TYR A 153 23.98 -3.97 -0.65
CA TYR A 153 23.22 -4.38 0.52
C TYR A 153 22.39 -5.65 0.24
N HIS A 154 21.74 -5.73 -0.93
CA HIS A 154 20.98 -6.90 -1.32
C HIS A 154 21.86 -8.13 -1.56
N ALA A 155 23.02 -7.95 -2.20
CA ALA A 155 23.99 -9.01 -2.42
C ALA A 155 24.52 -9.58 -1.09
N ASN A 156 24.80 -8.72 -0.10
CA ASN A 156 25.23 -9.13 1.23
C ASN A 156 24.14 -9.98 1.95
N LEU A 157 22.88 -9.57 1.87
CA LEU A 157 21.77 -10.37 2.42
C LEU A 157 21.60 -11.71 1.69
N SER A 158 21.75 -11.70 0.36
CA SER A 158 21.70 -12.92 -0.46
C SER A 158 22.82 -13.90 -0.07
N ALA A 159 24.04 -13.41 0.15
CA ALA A 159 25.18 -14.23 0.59
C ALA A 159 24.97 -14.88 1.98
N LYS A 160 24.10 -14.30 2.81
CA LYS A 160 23.69 -14.87 4.11
C LYS A 160 22.56 -15.89 4.01
N GLY A 161 22.06 -16.17 2.79
CA GLY A 161 20.99 -17.14 2.54
C GLY A 161 19.58 -16.58 2.73
N TYR A 162 19.40 -15.26 2.83
CA TYR A 162 18.06 -14.68 2.93
C TYR A 162 17.34 -14.74 1.58
N ARG A 163 16.18 -15.40 1.59
CA ARG A 163 15.28 -15.51 0.44
C ARG A 163 14.60 -14.16 0.15
N SER A 164 14.50 -13.75 -1.13
CA SER A 164 13.90 -12.46 -1.51
C SER A 164 12.84 -12.58 -2.60
N LEU A 165 11.73 -11.86 -2.42
CA LEU A 165 10.70 -11.66 -3.45
C LEU A 165 10.73 -10.21 -3.88
N ILE A 166 10.97 -9.98 -5.16
CA ILE A 166 10.91 -8.66 -5.79
C ILE A 166 9.71 -8.69 -6.72
N TYR A 167 8.82 -7.71 -6.61
CA TYR A 167 7.70 -7.63 -7.53
C TYR A 167 7.42 -6.21 -8.01
N SER A 168 6.80 -6.08 -9.18
CA SER A 168 6.43 -4.80 -9.78
C SER A 168 5.09 -4.90 -10.51
N GLY A 169 4.25 -3.87 -10.41
CA GLY A 169 3.13 -3.69 -11.32
C GLY A 169 3.64 -3.38 -12.73
N ASP A 170 3.11 -4.04 -13.75
CA ASP A 170 3.59 -3.87 -15.13
C ASP A 170 3.15 -2.56 -15.80
N HIS A 171 2.23 -1.80 -15.18
CA HIS A 171 1.80 -0.46 -15.61
C HIS A 171 2.36 0.66 -14.74
N ASP A 172 3.28 0.36 -13.81
CA ASP A 172 3.99 1.40 -13.08
C ASP A 172 4.97 2.13 -14.01
N MET A 173 4.79 3.44 -14.18
CA MET A 173 5.71 4.29 -14.91
C MET A 173 6.68 5.06 -13.99
N GLN A 174 6.42 5.10 -12.67
CA GLN A 174 7.31 5.75 -11.70
C GLN A 174 8.52 4.87 -11.40
N VAL A 175 8.29 3.57 -11.12
CA VAL A 175 9.34 2.57 -10.93
C VAL A 175 9.06 1.38 -11.85
N PRO A 176 9.33 1.53 -13.16
CA PRO A 176 8.95 0.52 -14.14
C PRO A 176 9.68 -0.79 -13.90
N PHE A 177 8.98 -1.91 -14.09
CA PHE A 177 9.53 -3.24 -13.89
C PHE A 177 10.80 -3.51 -14.72
N LEU A 178 10.97 -2.83 -15.87
CA LEU A 178 12.18 -2.89 -16.69
C LEU A 178 13.41 -2.33 -15.96
N ALA A 179 13.25 -1.25 -15.19
CA ALA A 179 14.31 -0.72 -14.34
C ALA A 179 14.65 -1.69 -13.21
N THR A 180 13.63 -2.29 -12.59
CA THR A 180 13.82 -3.35 -11.59
C THR A 180 14.54 -4.56 -12.19
N GLN A 181 14.23 -4.96 -13.43
CA GLN A 181 14.95 -6.04 -14.12
C GLN A 181 16.40 -5.66 -14.43
N ALA A 182 16.68 -4.40 -14.82
CA ALA A 182 18.05 -3.93 -15.01
C ALA A 182 18.84 -3.98 -13.70
N TRP A 183 18.24 -3.55 -12.59
CA TRP A 183 18.81 -3.67 -11.25
C TRP A 183 19.07 -5.15 -10.89
N ILE A 184 18.12 -6.05 -11.13
CA ILE A 184 18.29 -7.49 -10.89
C ILE A 184 19.46 -8.06 -11.71
N ARG A 185 19.57 -7.70 -12.99
CA ARG A 185 20.68 -8.14 -13.85
C ARG A 185 22.03 -7.67 -13.30
N SER A 186 22.10 -6.51 -12.67
CA SER A 186 23.35 -6.00 -12.08
C SER A 186 23.88 -6.83 -10.91
N LEU A 187 23.03 -7.66 -10.27
CA LEU A 187 23.45 -8.59 -9.21
C LEU A 187 24.20 -9.82 -9.76
N ASN A 188 24.10 -10.08 -11.07
CA ASN A 188 24.82 -11.16 -11.77
C ASN A 188 24.58 -12.59 -11.23
N TYR A 189 23.35 -12.88 -10.76
CA TYR A 189 22.94 -14.24 -10.41
C TYR A 189 22.40 -15.00 -11.63
N SER A 190 22.71 -16.30 -11.70
CA SER A 190 22.21 -17.18 -12.76
C SER A 190 20.71 -17.43 -12.62
N ILE A 191 20.02 -17.53 -13.76
CA ILE A 191 18.59 -17.86 -13.82
C ILE A 191 18.42 -19.36 -13.53
N VAL A 192 17.46 -19.71 -12.69
CA VAL A 192 17.12 -21.10 -12.34
C VAL A 192 15.86 -21.56 -13.06
N ASP A 193 14.83 -20.71 -13.08
CA ASP A 193 13.58 -20.91 -13.82
C ASP A 193 13.29 -19.64 -14.62
N ASP A 194 13.21 -19.79 -15.95
CA ASP A 194 13.14 -18.65 -16.86
C ASP A 194 11.71 -18.09 -16.99
N TRP A 195 11.60 -16.95 -17.66
CA TRP A 195 10.42 -16.11 -17.75
C TRP A 195 9.17 -16.89 -18.18
N ARG A 196 8.26 -17.10 -17.23
CA ARG A 196 6.99 -17.80 -17.44
C ARG A 196 5.84 -17.08 -16.78
N SER A 197 4.63 -17.37 -17.23
CA SER A 197 3.43 -16.84 -16.58
C SER A 197 3.20 -17.52 -15.22
N TRP A 198 2.58 -16.78 -14.30
CA TRP A 198 1.98 -17.32 -13.09
C TRP A 198 0.48 -17.03 -13.07
N VAL A 199 -0.28 -17.93 -12.43
CA VAL A 199 -1.74 -18.00 -12.60
C VAL A 199 -2.45 -17.94 -11.26
N VAL A 200 -3.54 -17.19 -11.21
CA VAL A 200 -4.48 -17.15 -10.08
C VAL A 200 -5.88 -17.45 -10.63
N GLN A 201 -6.49 -18.53 -10.14
CA GLN A 201 -7.84 -18.98 -10.55
C GLN A 201 -8.03 -19.03 -12.08
N GLY A 202 -7.10 -19.68 -12.78
CA GLY A 202 -7.16 -19.86 -14.24
C GLY A 202 -6.81 -18.63 -15.08
N HIS A 203 -6.52 -17.48 -14.47
CA HIS A 203 -6.13 -16.26 -15.19
C HIS A 203 -4.65 -15.94 -14.98
N ILE A 204 -3.99 -15.46 -16.04
CA ILE A 204 -2.60 -14.99 -15.97
C ILE A 204 -2.55 -13.75 -15.08
N ALA A 205 -1.93 -13.91 -13.91
CA ALA A 205 -1.75 -12.84 -12.92
C ALA A 205 -0.48 -12.03 -13.18
N GLY A 206 0.47 -12.59 -13.92
CA GLY A 206 1.68 -11.90 -14.39
C GLY A 206 2.75 -12.87 -14.85
N TYR A 207 4.01 -12.44 -14.78
CA TYR A 207 5.17 -13.24 -15.17
C TYR A 207 6.17 -13.35 -14.04
N THR A 208 6.93 -14.44 -13.99
CA THR A 208 7.90 -14.69 -12.92
C THR A 208 9.18 -15.34 -13.46
N ARG A 209 10.26 -15.19 -12.71
CA ARG A 209 11.58 -15.78 -12.94
C ARG A 209 12.27 -15.99 -11.60
N THR A 210 13.05 -17.06 -11.48
CA THR A 210 13.84 -17.35 -10.26
C THR A 210 15.35 -17.37 -10.52
N TYR A 211 16.13 -17.13 -9.47
CA TYR A 211 17.58 -16.97 -9.53
C TYR A 211 18.30 -17.83 -8.49
N SER A 212 19.58 -18.11 -8.71
CA SER A 212 20.39 -19.01 -7.88
C SER A 212 20.62 -18.54 -6.44
N ASN A 213 20.38 -17.27 -6.14
CA ASN A 213 20.41 -16.72 -4.78
C ASN A 213 19.08 -16.84 -4.01
N LEU A 214 18.18 -17.73 -4.44
CA LEU A 214 16.84 -17.90 -3.86
C LEU A 214 15.93 -16.66 -4.03
N MET A 215 16.24 -15.82 -5.02
CA MET A 215 15.42 -14.66 -5.37
C MET A 215 14.34 -15.06 -6.39
N THR A 216 13.12 -14.59 -6.14
CA THR A 216 12.01 -14.64 -7.10
C THR A 216 11.70 -13.22 -7.55
N PHE A 217 11.62 -13.02 -8.86
CA PHE A 217 11.07 -11.80 -9.45
C PHE A 217 9.69 -12.09 -10.04
N ALA A 218 8.73 -11.20 -9.81
CA ALA A 218 7.38 -11.31 -10.36
C ALA A 218 6.84 -9.97 -10.87
N THR A 219 6.13 -9.98 -11.98
CA THR A 219 5.27 -8.86 -12.37
C THR A 219 3.83 -9.17 -11.98
N VAL A 220 3.06 -8.12 -11.71
CA VAL A 220 1.61 -8.19 -11.51
C VAL A 220 0.95 -7.48 -12.69
N ARG A 221 0.17 -8.24 -13.46
CA ARG A 221 -0.42 -7.79 -14.73
C ARG A 221 -1.54 -6.79 -14.49
N VAL A 222 -1.54 -5.69 -15.25
CA VAL A 222 -2.52 -4.60 -15.13
C VAL A 222 -2.53 -3.98 -13.73
N ALA A 223 -1.35 -3.80 -13.14
CA ALA A 223 -1.18 -3.16 -11.84
C ALA A 223 -0.20 -1.98 -11.92
N GLY A 224 -0.50 -0.89 -11.20
CA GLY A 224 0.35 0.30 -11.10
C GLY A 224 1.38 0.20 -9.97
N HIS A 225 1.85 1.37 -9.49
CA HIS A 225 2.91 1.49 -8.48
C HIS A 225 2.58 0.73 -7.18
N THR A 226 1.37 0.94 -6.66
CA THR A 226 0.79 0.24 -5.51
C THR A 226 0.01 -0.98 -6.00
N ALA A 227 0.70 -2.04 -6.43
CA ALA A 227 0.06 -3.17 -7.10
C ALA A 227 -1.17 -3.77 -6.37
N PRO A 228 -1.19 -3.89 -5.02
CA PRO A 228 -2.37 -4.40 -4.31
C PRO A 228 -3.61 -3.51 -4.43
N GLN A 229 -3.46 -2.20 -4.69
CA GLN A 229 -4.60 -1.30 -4.96
C GLN A 229 -5.34 -1.67 -6.24
N TYR A 230 -4.63 -2.17 -7.26
CA TYR A 230 -5.19 -2.53 -8.57
C TYR A 230 -5.56 -4.01 -8.67
N LYS A 231 -4.76 -4.87 -8.03
CA LYS A 231 -4.81 -6.34 -8.13
C LYS A 231 -4.69 -6.99 -6.74
N PRO A 232 -5.61 -6.70 -5.81
CA PRO A 232 -5.50 -7.16 -4.41
C PRO A 232 -5.50 -8.68 -4.31
N LYS A 233 -6.31 -9.36 -5.12
CA LYS A 233 -6.44 -10.81 -5.12
C LYS A 233 -5.17 -11.50 -5.60
N GLU A 234 -4.58 -11.01 -6.68
CA GLU A 234 -3.34 -11.54 -7.24
C GLU A 234 -2.15 -11.27 -6.31
N CYS A 235 -2.07 -10.06 -5.74
CA CYS A 235 -1.03 -9.71 -4.78
C CYS A 235 -1.14 -10.55 -3.50
N PHE A 236 -2.35 -10.77 -2.99
CA PHE A 236 -2.56 -11.64 -1.83
C PHE A 236 -2.18 -13.09 -2.12
N ALA A 237 -2.54 -13.62 -3.30
CA ALA A 237 -2.14 -14.96 -3.71
C ALA A 237 -0.61 -15.10 -3.82
N MET A 238 0.06 -14.10 -4.40
CA MET A 238 1.52 -14.05 -4.49
C MET A 238 2.17 -14.01 -3.10
N PHE A 239 1.71 -13.14 -2.20
CA PHE A 239 2.19 -13.07 -0.82
C PHE A 239 2.01 -14.40 -0.08
N LYS A 240 0.81 -14.98 -0.17
CA LYS A 240 0.48 -16.25 0.49
C LYS A 240 1.39 -17.39 0.01
N ARG A 241 1.52 -17.57 -1.31
CA ARG A 241 2.43 -18.59 -1.88
C ARG A 241 3.85 -18.37 -1.40
N TRP A 242 4.31 -17.11 -1.42
CA TRP A 242 5.64 -16.75 -0.97
C TRP A 242 5.90 -17.19 0.48
N ILE A 243 5.07 -16.79 1.45
CA ILE A 243 5.30 -17.10 2.87
C ILE A 243 5.18 -18.60 3.18
N HIS A 244 4.47 -19.36 2.34
CA HIS A 244 4.36 -20.82 2.46
C HIS A 244 5.40 -21.60 1.63
N TYR A 245 6.39 -20.93 1.05
CA TYR A 245 7.41 -21.55 0.20
C TYR A 245 6.86 -22.26 -1.04
N GLU A 246 5.69 -21.83 -1.50
CA GLU A 246 5.07 -22.32 -2.72
C GLU A 246 5.54 -21.49 -3.93
N PRO A 247 5.73 -22.13 -5.10
CA PRO A 247 6.06 -21.40 -6.32
C PRO A 247 4.89 -20.55 -6.80
N LEU A 248 5.20 -19.47 -7.54
CA LEU A 248 4.20 -18.67 -8.25
C LEU A 248 3.65 -19.40 -9.47
#